data_AF-A0A7Y2NUL9-F1
#
_entry.id   AF-A0A7Y2NUL9-F1
#
_cell.length_a   1.000
_cell.length_b   1.000
_cell.length_c   1.000
_cell.angle_alpha   90.00
_cell.angle_beta   90.00
_cell.angle_gamma   90.00
#
_symmetry.space_group_name_H-M   'P 1'
#
loop_
_entity.id
_entity.type
_entity.pdbx_description
1 polymer ?
#
loop_
_entity_poly.entity_id
_entity_poly.type
_entity_poly.pdbx_seq_one_letter_code
_entity_poly.pdbx_strand_id
1 'polypeptide(L)' 'MPGSKEPVRIKLTDEQKAAIRNVTGKDAEALELSVDELEERIAPAKLRP' A
#
# COMPACT_ATOMS: atom_id res chain seq x y z
N MET A 1 14.84 19.81 3.85
CA MET A 1 13.41 19.65 4.20
C MET A 1 13.12 18.17 4.10
N PRO A 2 12.77 17.45 5.18
CA PRO A 2 12.28 16.10 4.99
C PRO A 2 11.00 16.26 4.18
N GLY A 3 11.02 15.81 2.92
CA GLY A 3 9.86 15.89 2.06
C GLY A 3 8.70 15.25 2.82
N SER A 4 7.59 15.96 2.96
CA SER A 4 6.36 15.38 3.46
C SER A 4 5.99 14.24 2.52
N LYS A 5 6.44 13.02 2.85
CA LYS A 5 6.21 11.79 2.08
C LYS A 5 4.77 11.38 2.34
N GLU A 6 3.83 12.07 1.68
CA GLU A 6 2.41 11.77 1.80
C GLU A 6 2.15 10.30 1.44
N PRO A 7 1.31 9.59 2.21
CA PRO A 7 0.97 8.20 1.91
C PRO A 7 0.24 8.12 0.57
N VAL A 8 0.60 7.12 -0.24
CA VAL A 8 -0.05 6.86 -1.51
C VAL A 8 -1.34 6.09 -1.24
N ARG A 9 -2.47 6.66 -1.61
CA ARG A 9 -3.80 6.06 -1.42
C ARG A 9 -4.38 5.55 -2.73
N ILE A 10 -4.60 4.24 -2.79
CA ILE A 10 -5.20 3.54 -3.93
C ILE A 10 -6.64 3.21 -3.57
N LYS A 11 -7.60 3.79 -4.30
CA LYS A 11 -9.01 3.43 -4.15
C LYS A 11 -9.23 2.01 -4.66
N LEU A 12 -9.93 1.20 -3.87
CA LEU A 12 -10.27 -0.16 -4.25
C LEU A 12 -11.45 -0.17 -5.22
N THR A 13 -11.43 -1.10 -6.17
CA THR A 13 -12.61 -1.41 -6.99
C THR A 13 -13.62 -2.22 -6.18
N ASP A 14 -14.89 -2.22 -6.60
CA ASP A 14 -15.94 -2.95 -5.88
C ASP A 14 -15.64 -4.46 -5.76
N GLU A 15 -15.05 -5.06 -6.78
CA GLU A 15 -14.61 -6.46 -6.77
C GLU A 15 -13.53 -6.70 -5.69
N GLN A 16 -12.55 -5.79 -5.59
CA GLN A 16 -11.49 -5.89 -4.58
C GLN A 16 -12.03 -5.70 -3.16
N LYS A 17 -12.99 -4.79 -2.97
CA LYS A 17 -13.67 -4.59 -1.68
C LYS A 17 -14.41 -5.86 -1.26
N ALA A 18 -15.15 -6.48 -2.19
CA ALA A 18 -15.87 -7.73 -1.95
C ALA A 18 -14.91 -8.86 -1.57
N ALA A 19 -13.78 -8.99 -2.28
CA ALA A 19 -12.76 -9.99 -1.98
C ALA A 19 -12.18 -9.81 -0.56
N ILE A 20 -11.83 -8.58 -0.18
CA ILE A 20 -11.29 -8.27 1.16
C ILE A 20 -12.33 -8.59 2.24
N ARG A 21 -13.59 -8.21 2.04
CA ARG A 21 -14.66 -8.51 2.99
C ARG A 21 -14.88 -10.01 3.15
N ASN A 22 -14.84 -10.78 2.06
CA ASN A 22 -15.01 -12.23 2.11
C ASN A 22 -13.91 -12.93 2.93
N VAL A 23 -12.68 -12.41 2.88
CA VAL A 23 -11.54 -13.00 3.61
C VAL A 23 -11.43 -12.48 5.05
N THR A 24 -11.73 -11.21 5.28
CA THR A 24 -11.44 -10.53 6.56
C THR A 24 -12.68 -10.22 7.40
N GLY A 25 -13.87 -10.29 6.81
CA GLY A 25 -15.14 -9.86 7.42
C GLY A 25 -15.29 -8.35 7.57
N LYS A 26 -14.36 -7.54 7.04
CA LYS A 26 -14.33 -6.08 7.19
C LYS A 26 -14.49 -5.39 5.85
N ASP A 27 -15.19 -4.25 5.86
CA ASP A 27 -15.24 -3.35 4.71
C ASP A 27 -13.94 -2.53 4.63
N ALA A 28 -13.41 -2.39 3.41
CA ALA A 28 -12.22 -1.59 3.13
C ALA A 28 -12.49 -0.63 1.98
N GLU A 29 -12.01 0.60 2.08
CA GLU A 29 -12.26 1.65 1.08
C GLU A 29 -11.06 1.93 0.19
N ALA A 30 -9.86 1.88 0.75
CA ALA A 30 -8.63 2.16 0.05
C ALA A 30 -7.47 1.38 0.67
N LEU A 31 -6.43 1.15 -0.14
CA LEU A 31 -5.12 0.72 0.33
C LEU A 31 -4.24 1.96 0.50
N GLU A 32 -3.69 2.17 1.69
CA GLU A 32 -2.74 3.25 1.97
C GLU A 32 -1.34 2.65 2.12
N LEU A 33 -0.39 3.16 1.35
CA LEU A 33 0.99 2.69 1.31
C LEU A 33 1.92 3.83 1.70
N SER A 34 2.91 3.53 2.53
CA SER A 34 3.98 4.49 2.81
C SER A 34 4.94 4.58 1.62
N VAL A 35 5.58 5.74 1.44
CA VAL A 35 6.61 5.90 0.41
C VAL A 35 7.77 4.92 0.62
N ASP A 36 8.16 4.67 1.87
CA ASP A 36 9.26 3.76 2.21
C ASP A 36 8.94 2.31 1.79
N GLU A 37 7.70 1.85 2.02
CA GLU A 37 7.24 0.53 1.56
C GLU A 37 7.26 0.40 0.03
N LEU A 38 6.92 1.47 -0.68
CA LEU A 38 7.00 1.50 -2.14
C LEU A 38 8.45 1.47 -2.64
N GLU A 39 9.34 2.23 -1.99
CA GLU A 39 10.78 2.28 -2.30
C GLU A 39 11.43 0.90 -2.12
N GLU A 40 11.12 0.18 -1.03
CA GLU A 40 11.62 -1.18 -0.78
C GLU A 40 11.22 -2.20 -1.86
N ARG A 41 10.04 -2.04 -2.47
CA ARG A 41 9.53 -2.93 -3.52
C ARG A 41 10.11 -2.63 -4.90
N ILE A 42 10.39 -1.36 -5.20
CA ILE A 42 10.93 -0.92 -6.50
C ILE A 42 12.44 -1.08 -6.56
N ALA A 43 13.13 -0.74 -5.47
CA ALA A 43 14.58 -0.88 -5.34
C ALA A 43 14.88 -1.80 -4.15
N PRO A 44 14.75 -3.13 -4.32
CA PRO A 44 15.00 -4.10 -3.26
C PRO A 44 16.49 -4.24 -2.92
N ALA A 45 17.30 -3.20 -3.16
CA ALA A 45 18.74 -3.16 -3.00
C ALA A 45 19.11 -3.29 -1.51
N LYS A 46 19.05 -4.52 -1.01
CA LYS A 46 20.04 -5.01 -0.07
C LYS A 46 21.34 -5.00 -0.84
N LEU A 47 22.03 -3.86 -0.86
CA LEU A 47 23.48 -3.84 -1.08
C LEU A 47 24.04 -4.83 -0.06
N ARG A 48 24.29 -6.07 -0.49
CA ARG A 48 25.10 -7.00 0.29
C ARG A 48 26.50 -6.38 0.36
N PRO A 49 27.14 -6.38 1.54
CA PRO A 49 28.53 -5.97 1.67
C PRO A 49 29.45 -6.85 0.81
#